data_AF-A0AAI9TKP9-F1
#
_entry.id   AF-A0AAI9TKP9-F1
#
_cell.length_a   1.000
_cell.length_b   1.000
_cell.length_c   1.000
_cell.angle_alpha   90.00
_cell.angle_beta   90.00
_cell.angle_gamma   90.00
#
_symmetry.space_group_name_H-M   'P 1'
#
loop_
_entity.id
_entity.type
_entity.pdbx_description
1 polymer ?
#
loop_
_entity_poly.entity_id
_entity_poly.type
_entity_poly.pdbx_seq_one_letter_code
_entity_poly.pdbx_strand_id
1 'polypeptide(L)'
;MGKTKVRLEDLSLEKRLRVTLYNRDDCNAATRGQKIPGALGLKVQRFTVIRGIRHHDGFAHELRGVAPEFTRALNARAIMSGVIPEINDSPEIPYCIWYPQHPSQETLRDLVKRYPNMIYHAARSCAVAGYFDLYSELQVLPEVHVAAEARDASLARQNKGSEAIYEQIVSNHLKF
;
A
#
# COMPACT_ATOMS: atom_id res chain seq x y z
N MET A 1 48.49 8.66 1.90
CA MET A 1 47.33 8.36 1.03
C MET A 1 46.10 8.14 1.89
N GLY A 2 45.26 9.16 2.06
CA GLY A 2 44.00 9.01 2.79
C GLY A 2 43.03 8.16 1.98
N LYS A 3 42.52 7.07 2.55
CA LYS A 3 41.44 6.29 1.93
C LYS A 3 40.22 7.21 1.79
N THR A 4 39.84 7.55 0.57
CA THR A 4 38.58 8.26 0.31
C THR A 4 37.44 7.44 0.91
N LYS A 5 36.78 7.96 1.94
CA LYS A 5 35.67 7.29 2.60
C LYS A 5 34.50 7.29 1.60
N VAL A 6 34.24 6.16 0.96
CA VAL A 6 33.13 5.99 0.02
C VAL A 6 31.83 6.37 0.74
N ARG A 7 31.05 7.29 0.17
CA ARG A 7 29.74 7.63 0.75
C ARG A 7 28.78 6.51 0.40
N LEU A 8 27.92 6.14 1.35
CA LEU A 8 26.96 5.05 1.12
C LEU A 8 25.98 5.35 -0.03
N GLU A 9 25.74 6.63 -0.27
CA GLU A 9 24.88 7.13 -1.36
C GLU A 9 25.49 6.91 -2.75
N ASP A 10 26.81 6.76 -2.84
CA ASP A 10 27.52 6.47 -4.10
C ASP A 10 27.42 4.98 -4.48
N LEU A 11 26.93 4.12 -3.57
CA LEU A 11 26.73 2.71 -3.83
C LEU A 11 25.44 2.48 -4.63
N SER A 12 25.43 1.48 -5.50
CA SER A 12 24.19 1.03 -6.15
C SER A 12 23.15 0.63 -5.11
N LEU A 13 21.87 0.75 -5.46
CA LEU A 13 20.76 0.46 -4.55
C LEU A 13 20.80 -1.00 -4.05
N GLU A 14 21.20 -1.93 -4.90
CA GLU A 14 21.37 -3.36 -4.57
C GLU A 14 22.50 -3.57 -3.56
N LYS A 15 23.59 -2.81 -3.67
CA LYS A 15 24.68 -2.87 -2.69
C LYS A 15 24.23 -2.28 -1.35
N ARG A 16 23.43 -1.21 -1.37
CA ARG A 16 22.87 -0.57 -0.16
C ARG A 16 21.96 -1.51 0.63
N LEU A 17 21.29 -2.47 -0.02
CA LEU A 17 20.51 -3.53 0.64
C LEU A 17 21.35 -4.45 1.53
N ARG A 18 22.68 -4.49 1.36
CA ARG A 18 23.60 -5.32 2.16
C ARG A 18 24.25 -4.56 3.31
N VAL A 19 24.08 -3.24 3.37
CA VAL A 19 24.70 -2.38 4.39
C VAL A 19 23.77 -2.24 5.59
N THR A 20 24.21 -2.67 6.77
CA THR A 20 23.40 -2.70 8.01
C THR A 20 23.68 -1.52 8.96
N LEU A 21 24.21 -0.41 8.43
CA LEU A 21 24.52 0.77 9.24
C LEU A 21 23.24 1.57 9.54
N TYR A 22 22.83 1.61 10.80
CA TYR A 22 21.69 2.42 11.23
C TYR A 22 22.02 3.92 11.22
N ASN A 23 21.08 4.72 10.73
CA ASN A 23 21.12 6.18 10.84
C ASN A 23 19.71 6.71 11.14
N ARG A 24 19.57 7.39 12.29
CA ARG A 24 18.29 7.92 12.77
C ARG A 24 17.75 9.03 11.88
N ASP A 25 18.61 9.95 11.44
CA ASP A 25 18.21 11.13 10.67
C ASP A 25 17.74 10.72 9.27
N ASP A 26 18.44 9.77 8.65
CA ASP A 26 18.03 9.14 7.40
C ASP A 26 16.65 8.47 7.55
N CYS A 27 16.40 7.74 8.65
CA CYS A 27 15.10 7.11 8.90
C CYS A 27 13.97 8.13 9.06
N ASN A 28 14.25 9.23 9.77
CA ASN A 28 13.29 10.33 9.94
C ASN A 28 13.01 11.05 8.62
N ALA A 29 14.05 11.30 7.81
CA ALA A 29 13.90 11.90 6.49
C ALA A 29 13.12 11.00 5.52
N ALA A 30 13.39 9.69 5.52
CA ALA A 30 12.67 8.71 4.72
C ALA A 30 11.18 8.65 5.07
N THR A 31 10.88 8.66 6.36
CA THR A 31 9.50 8.71 6.87
C THR A 31 8.72 9.91 6.34
N ARG A 32 9.38 11.05 6.13
CA ARG A 32 8.81 12.29 5.60
C ARG A 32 8.88 12.40 4.06
N GLY A 33 9.31 11.33 3.38
CA GLY A 33 9.48 11.32 1.92
C GLY A 33 10.56 12.26 1.41
N GLN A 34 11.56 12.59 2.25
CA GLN A 34 12.58 13.61 1.92
C GLN A 34 13.87 12.99 1.36
N LYS A 35 14.24 11.79 1.81
CA LYS A 35 15.52 11.16 1.47
C LYS A 35 15.46 9.64 1.63
N ILE A 36 16.05 8.89 0.70
CA ILE A 36 16.28 7.45 0.86
C ILE A 36 17.51 7.23 1.76
N PRO A 37 17.42 6.43 2.85
CA PRO A 37 18.53 6.15 3.75
C PRO A 37 19.74 5.56 3.03
N GLY A 38 20.96 6.03 3.33
CA GLY A 38 22.18 5.55 2.64
C GLY A 38 22.36 4.03 2.75
N ALA A 39 22.03 3.45 3.91
CA ALA A 39 21.98 2.01 4.13
C ALA A 39 20.52 1.51 4.12
N LEU A 40 20.28 0.35 3.49
CA LEU A 40 18.96 -0.28 3.37
C LEU A 40 18.96 -1.74 3.86
N GLY A 41 20.02 -2.19 4.54
CA GLY A 41 20.14 -3.56 5.01
C GLY A 41 19.29 -3.88 6.24
N LEU A 42 18.94 -2.89 7.05
CA LEU A 42 18.08 -3.11 8.22
C LEU A 42 16.60 -2.97 7.86
N LYS A 43 15.76 -3.90 8.36
CA LYS A 43 14.30 -3.85 8.17
C LYS A 43 13.69 -2.51 8.59
N VAL A 44 14.16 -1.93 9.71
CA VAL A 44 13.67 -0.63 10.20
C VAL A 44 13.85 0.49 9.18
N GLN A 45 14.98 0.51 8.46
CA GLN A 45 15.24 1.49 7.39
C GLN A 45 14.32 1.26 6.19
N ARG A 46 14.08 0.00 5.83
CA ARG A 46 13.14 -0.31 4.75
C ARG A 46 11.71 0.09 5.11
N PHE A 47 11.30 -0.10 6.37
CA PHE A 47 9.98 0.31 6.83
C PHE A 47 9.78 1.83 6.83
N THR A 48 10.80 2.62 7.17
CA THR A 48 10.69 4.08 7.07
C THR A 48 10.56 4.56 5.61
N VAL A 49 11.27 3.92 4.69
CA VAL A 49 11.12 4.16 3.24
C VAL A 49 9.74 3.76 2.74
N ILE A 50 9.25 2.56 3.09
CA ILE A 50 7.91 2.08 2.71
C ILE A 50 6.83 3.04 3.22
N ARG A 51 6.95 3.52 4.46
CA ARG A 51 6.06 4.55 4.99
C ARG A 51 6.15 5.83 4.16
N GLY A 52 7.37 6.31 3.88
CA GLY A 52 7.61 7.46 3.03
C GLY A 52 6.88 7.34 1.68
N ILE A 53 7.07 6.21 0.99
CA ILE A 53 6.46 5.91 -0.32
C ILE A 53 4.94 6.00 -0.23
N ARG A 54 4.32 5.40 0.80
CA ARG A 54 2.86 5.39 0.93
C ARG A 54 2.28 6.78 1.18
N HIS A 55 2.97 7.62 1.94
CA HIS A 55 2.48 8.93 2.34
C HIS A 55 2.84 10.07 1.39
N HIS A 56 3.90 9.92 0.60
CA HIS A 56 4.43 10.97 -0.25
C HIS A 56 4.51 10.48 -1.69
N ASP A 57 3.55 10.89 -2.52
CA ASP A 57 3.58 10.58 -3.94
C ASP A 57 4.83 11.20 -4.61
N GLY A 58 5.40 10.52 -5.60
CA GLY A 58 6.67 10.94 -6.20
C GLY A 58 7.94 10.46 -5.47
N PHE A 59 7.84 10.00 -4.21
CA PHE A 59 9.02 9.62 -3.42
C PHE A 59 9.54 8.21 -3.75
N ALA A 60 10.86 8.10 -3.89
CA ALA A 60 11.61 6.85 -4.00
C ALA A 60 11.21 5.93 -5.17
N HIS A 61 10.77 6.52 -6.29
CA HIS A 61 10.47 5.77 -7.52
C HIS A 61 11.67 4.98 -8.06
N GLU A 62 12.89 5.44 -7.81
CA GLU A 62 14.13 4.76 -8.17
C GLU A 62 14.32 3.41 -7.46
N LEU A 63 13.53 3.10 -6.43
CA LEU A 63 13.55 1.78 -5.76
C LEU A 63 12.69 0.72 -6.45
N ARG A 64 11.99 1.04 -7.53
CA ARG A 64 11.21 0.06 -8.31
C ARG A 64 12.14 -1.03 -8.84
N GLY A 65 11.80 -2.30 -8.58
CA GLY A 65 12.59 -3.46 -9.01
C GLY A 65 13.83 -3.76 -8.16
N VAL A 66 14.19 -2.87 -7.22
CA VAL A 66 15.35 -3.09 -6.33
C VAL A 66 15.05 -4.16 -5.28
N ALA A 67 13.85 -4.14 -4.71
CA ALA A 67 13.38 -5.15 -3.76
C ALA A 67 11.84 -5.25 -3.82
N PRO A 68 11.25 -6.45 -3.71
CA PRO A 68 9.80 -6.63 -3.85
C PRO A 68 8.97 -5.79 -2.89
N GLU A 69 9.44 -5.55 -1.66
CA GLU A 69 8.73 -4.71 -0.69
C GLU A 69 8.66 -3.23 -1.08
N PHE A 70 9.64 -2.71 -1.81
CA PHE A 70 9.61 -1.35 -2.34
C PHE A 70 8.69 -1.25 -3.56
N THR A 71 8.80 -2.19 -4.50
CA THR A 71 7.88 -2.24 -5.64
C THR A 71 6.43 -2.37 -5.18
N ARG A 72 6.16 -3.22 -4.18
CA ARG A 72 4.83 -3.38 -3.57
C ARG A 72 4.32 -2.07 -2.97
N ALA A 73 5.16 -1.32 -2.25
CA ALA A 73 4.77 -0.03 -1.68
C ALA A 73 4.47 1.01 -2.77
N LEU A 74 5.29 1.05 -3.82
CA LEU A 74 5.11 1.93 -4.98
C LEU A 74 3.82 1.59 -5.76
N ASN A 75 3.51 0.31 -5.92
CA ASN A 75 2.27 -0.14 -6.54
C ASN A 75 1.04 0.30 -5.73
N ALA A 76 1.11 0.15 -4.40
CA ALA A 76 0.05 0.64 -3.52
C ALA A 76 -0.17 2.15 -3.66
N ARG A 77 0.91 2.93 -3.64
CA ARG A 77 0.85 4.40 -3.77
C ARG A 77 0.28 4.83 -5.13
N ALA A 78 0.71 4.18 -6.21
CA ALA A 78 0.20 4.46 -7.56
C ALA A 78 -1.32 4.26 -7.62
N ILE A 79 -1.83 3.14 -7.11
CA ILE A 79 -3.28 2.85 -7.07
C ILE A 79 -4.03 3.91 -6.25
N MET A 80 -3.52 4.31 -5.08
CA MET A 80 -4.11 5.39 -4.27
C MET A 80 -4.14 6.74 -4.98
N SER A 81 -3.17 6.99 -5.87
CA SER A 81 -3.09 8.20 -6.70
C SER A 81 -3.85 8.08 -8.03
N GLY A 82 -4.61 7.00 -8.27
CA GLY A 82 -5.41 6.81 -9.48
C GLY A 82 -4.68 6.18 -10.67
N VAL A 83 -3.48 5.65 -10.47
CA VAL A 83 -2.67 5.01 -11.52
C VAL A 83 -2.65 3.50 -11.30
N ILE A 84 -3.03 2.72 -12.31
CA ILE A 84 -2.95 1.25 -12.26
C ILE A 84 -1.59 0.78 -12.80
N PRO A 85 -0.65 0.35 -11.93
CA PRO A 85 0.68 -0.06 -12.36
C PRO A 85 0.68 -1.41 -13.08
N GLU A 86 1.77 -1.71 -13.78
CA GLU A 86 2.13 -3.08 -14.14
C GLU A 86 2.52 -3.84 -12.86
N ILE A 87 1.89 -5.00 -12.62
CA ILE A 87 2.20 -5.88 -11.49
C ILE A 87 2.61 -7.22 -12.07
N ASN A 88 3.92 -7.49 -12.07
CA ASN A 88 4.49 -8.66 -12.74
C ASN A 88 4.52 -9.89 -11.83
N ASP A 89 4.75 -9.69 -10.53
CA ASP A 89 4.99 -10.79 -9.58
C ASP A 89 4.06 -10.72 -8.37
N SER A 90 3.68 -11.90 -7.84
CA SER A 90 2.81 -12.02 -6.65
C SER A 90 3.33 -11.27 -5.42
N PRO A 91 4.64 -11.27 -5.07
CA PRO A 91 5.17 -10.51 -3.94
C PRO A 91 5.02 -8.99 -4.08
N GLU A 92 4.75 -8.48 -5.29
CA GLU A 92 4.57 -7.04 -5.55
C GLU A 92 3.10 -6.59 -5.47
N ILE A 93 2.17 -7.53 -5.28
CA ILE A 93 0.75 -7.22 -5.07
C ILE A 93 0.58 -6.55 -3.71
N PRO A 94 0.09 -5.30 -3.65
CA PRO A 94 -0.12 -4.61 -2.40
C PRO A 94 -1.37 -5.11 -1.69
N TYR A 95 -1.24 -5.48 -0.42
CA TYR A 95 -2.39 -5.80 0.42
C TYR A 95 -3.28 -4.59 0.71
N CYS A 96 -2.69 -3.48 1.18
CA CYS A 96 -3.42 -2.27 1.55
C CYS A 96 -3.25 -1.18 0.49
N ILE A 97 -4.33 -0.90 -0.25
CA ILE A 97 -4.40 0.11 -1.31
C ILE A 97 -5.29 1.30 -0.96
N TRP A 98 -5.71 1.45 0.30
CA TRP A 98 -6.65 2.47 0.76
C TRP A 98 -6.11 3.38 1.88
N TYR A 99 -4.84 3.27 2.25
CA TYR A 99 -4.25 4.11 3.29
C TYR A 99 -2.89 4.68 2.88
N PRO A 100 -2.65 6.00 3.01
CA PRO A 100 -3.44 6.98 3.75
C PRO A 100 -4.60 7.62 2.98
N GLN A 101 -4.73 7.31 1.69
CA GLN A 101 -5.70 7.91 0.78
C GLN A 101 -6.49 6.79 0.09
N HIS A 102 -7.80 6.98 -0.06
CA HIS A 102 -8.65 6.04 -0.80
C HIS A 102 -8.51 6.28 -2.31
N PRO A 103 -8.33 5.24 -3.13
CA PRO A 103 -8.49 5.33 -4.59
C PRO A 103 -9.93 5.75 -4.93
N SER A 104 -10.12 6.38 -6.09
CA SER A 104 -11.49 6.68 -6.57
C SER A 104 -12.24 5.38 -6.92
N GLN A 105 -13.57 5.43 -6.92
CA GLN A 105 -14.38 4.29 -7.36
C GLN A 105 -14.05 3.87 -8.81
N GLU A 106 -13.78 4.84 -9.70
CA GLU A 106 -13.34 4.57 -11.07
C GLU A 106 -12.01 3.81 -11.09
N THR A 107 -11.03 4.25 -10.29
CA THR A 107 -9.74 3.56 -10.16
C THR A 107 -9.92 2.11 -9.71
N LEU A 108 -10.82 1.87 -8.75
CA LEU A 108 -11.11 0.52 -8.26
C LEU A 108 -11.80 -0.35 -9.33
N ARG A 109 -12.72 0.21 -10.12
CA ARG A 109 -13.33 -0.50 -11.26
C ARG A 109 -12.28 -0.89 -12.29
N ASP A 110 -11.40 0.06 -12.66
CA ASP A 110 -10.31 -0.20 -13.62
C ASP A 110 -9.29 -1.21 -13.08
N LEU A 111 -8.99 -1.15 -11.78
CA LEU A 111 -8.12 -2.12 -11.11
C LEU A 111 -8.67 -3.54 -11.25
N VAL A 112 -9.95 -3.76 -10.94
CA VAL A 112 -10.57 -5.09 -11.01
C VAL A 112 -10.72 -5.55 -12.46
N LYS A 113 -11.03 -4.63 -13.38
CA LYS A 113 -11.07 -4.92 -14.82
C LYS A 113 -9.73 -5.43 -15.34
N ARG A 114 -8.62 -4.83 -14.89
CA ARG A 114 -7.27 -5.22 -15.29
C ARG A 114 -6.75 -6.44 -14.54
N TYR A 115 -7.00 -6.51 -13.23
CA TYR A 115 -6.54 -7.55 -12.33
C TYR A 115 -7.72 -8.14 -11.54
N PRO A 116 -8.51 -9.07 -12.13
CA PRO A 116 -9.68 -9.65 -11.46
C PRO A 116 -9.37 -10.33 -10.12
N ASN A 117 -8.15 -10.85 -9.96
CA ASN A 117 -7.66 -11.42 -8.69
C ASN A 117 -7.53 -10.41 -7.55
N MET A 118 -7.58 -9.10 -7.84
CA MET A 118 -7.55 -8.03 -6.84
C MET A 118 -8.95 -7.59 -6.38
N ILE A 119 -10.03 -8.30 -6.74
CA ILE A 119 -11.41 -7.93 -6.37
C ILE A 119 -11.61 -7.73 -4.87
N TYR A 120 -11.00 -8.56 -4.03
CA TYR A 120 -11.06 -8.40 -2.57
C TYR A 120 -10.25 -7.20 -2.07
N HIS A 121 -9.23 -6.74 -2.79
CA HIS A 121 -8.52 -5.50 -2.45
C HIS A 121 -9.41 -4.28 -2.72
N ALA A 122 -10.17 -4.32 -3.82
CA ALA A 122 -11.17 -3.30 -4.13
C ALA A 122 -12.33 -3.32 -3.12
N ALA A 123 -12.87 -4.49 -2.78
CA ALA A 123 -13.94 -4.64 -1.80
C ALA A 123 -13.55 -4.08 -0.41
N ARG A 124 -12.32 -4.35 0.02
CA ARG A 124 -11.75 -3.81 1.27
C ARG A 124 -11.55 -2.29 1.22
N SER A 125 -11.14 -1.77 0.07
CA SER A 125 -11.10 -0.32 -0.16
C SER A 125 -12.49 0.31 -0.07
N CYS A 126 -13.51 -0.34 -0.65
CA CYS A 126 -14.90 0.09 -0.55
C CYS A 126 -15.40 0.06 0.90
N ALA A 127 -15.10 -1.01 1.64
CA ALA A 127 -15.44 -1.12 3.06
C ALA A 127 -14.89 0.05 3.88
N VAL A 128 -13.62 0.41 3.68
CA VAL A 128 -12.99 1.51 4.42
C VAL A 128 -13.46 2.90 3.94
N ALA A 129 -13.67 3.07 2.64
CA ALA A 129 -14.08 4.34 2.04
C ALA A 129 -15.59 4.59 2.09
N GLY A 130 -16.40 3.57 2.37
CA GLY A 130 -17.87 3.63 2.38
C GLY A 130 -18.50 3.64 0.98
N TYR A 131 -17.84 3.04 -0.01
CA TYR A 131 -18.36 2.96 -1.38
C TYR A 131 -19.33 1.78 -1.52
N PHE A 132 -20.50 1.90 -0.89
CA PHE A 132 -21.51 0.85 -0.83
C PHE A 132 -21.99 0.39 -2.22
N ASP A 133 -22.27 1.33 -3.12
CA ASP A 133 -22.75 1.02 -4.47
C ASP A 133 -21.71 0.19 -5.24
N LEU A 134 -20.46 0.64 -5.27
CA LEU A 134 -19.37 -0.12 -5.87
C LEU A 134 -19.17 -1.47 -5.17
N TYR A 135 -19.21 -1.53 -3.84
CA TYR A 135 -19.09 -2.81 -3.12
C TYR A 135 -20.16 -3.81 -3.60
N SER A 136 -21.40 -3.33 -3.76
CA SER A 136 -22.51 -4.13 -4.28
C SER A 136 -22.28 -4.56 -5.74
N GLU A 137 -21.74 -3.68 -6.59
CA GLU A 137 -21.37 -4.02 -7.97
C GLU A 137 -20.31 -5.14 -8.06
N LEU A 138 -19.38 -5.21 -7.10
CA LEU A 138 -18.30 -6.22 -7.11
C LEU A 138 -18.79 -7.65 -6.87
N GLN A 139 -19.98 -7.85 -6.28
CA GLN A 139 -20.58 -9.17 -6.05
C GLN A 139 -19.62 -10.18 -5.36
N VAL A 140 -18.79 -9.70 -4.43
CA VAL A 140 -17.89 -10.56 -3.65
C VAL A 140 -18.67 -11.38 -2.63
N LEU A 141 -18.19 -12.58 -2.31
CA LEU A 141 -18.75 -13.35 -1.21
C LEU A 141 -18.56 -12.59 0.12
N PRO A 142 -19.54 -12.67 1.05
CA PRO A 142 -19.38 -12.13 2.40
C PRO A 142 -18.09 -12.65 3.06
N GLU A 143 -17.23 -11.74 3.51
CA GLU A 143 -15.88 -12.07 3.99
C GLU A 143 -15.59 -11.31 5.29
N VAL A 144 -15.03 -12.02 6.28
CA VAL A 144 -14.88 -11.50 7.64
C VAL A 144 -13.91 -10.31 7.71
N HIS A 145 -12.86 -10.29 6.88
CA HIS A 145 -11.91 -9.19 6.87
C HIS A 145 -12.50 -7.91 6.26
N VAL A 146 -13.34 -8.02 5.21
CA VAL A 146 -14.11 -6.90 4.68
C VAL A 146 -15.07 -6.35 5.75
N ALA A 147 -15.79 -7.22 6.45
CA ALA A 147 -16.71 -6.81 7.52
C ALA A 147 -15.98 -6.09 8.67
N ALA A 148 -14.84 -6.61 9.09
CA ALA A 148 -14.04 -6.00 10.15
C ALA A 148 -13.59 -4.59 9.75
N GLU A 149 -13.11 -4.40 8.52
CA GLU A 149 -12.71 -3.08 8.02
C GLU A 149 -13.87 -2.09 7.91
N ALA A 150 -15.03 -2.58 7.44
CA ALA A 150 -16.24 -1.79 7.34
C ALA A 150 -16.70 -1.29 8.73
N ARG A 151 -16.73 -2.19 9.73
CA ARG A 151 -17.06 -1.84 11.12
C ARG A 151 -16.07 -0.85 11.72
N ASP A 152 -14.78 -1.11 11.56
CA ASP A 152 -13.76 -0.24 12.15
C ASP A 152 -13.78 1.16 11.51
N ALA A 153 -14.03 1.24 10.19
CA ALA A 153 -14.21 2.50 9.48
C ALA A 153 -15.51 3.23 9.87
N SER A 154 -16.62 2.51 10.08
CA SER A 154 -17.88 3.12 10.51
C SER A 154 -17.74 3.75 11.89
N LEU A 155 -17.12 3.06 12.84
CA LEU A 155 -16.88 3.56 14.20
C LEU A 155 -15.89 4.73 14.24
N ALA A 156 -14.78 4.62 13.51
CA ALA A 156 -13.73 5.64 13.56
C ALA A 156 -14.08 6.93 12.78
N ARG A 157 -14.92 6.83 11.74
CA ARG A 157 -15.18 7.95 10.81
C ARG A 157 -16.67 8.31 10.65
N GLN A 158 -17.57 7.64 11.37
CA GLN A 158 -19.03 7.79 11.21
C GLN A 158 -19.47 7.60 9.74
N ASN A 159 -18.83 6.66 9.05
CA ASN A 159 -19.06 6.41 7.63
C ASN A 159 -20.29 5.50 7.43
N LYS A 160 -21.42 6.09 7.02
CA LYS A 160 -22.68 5.37 6.76
C LYS A 160 -22.57 4.32 5.65
N GLY A 161 -21.73 4.56 4.65
CA GLY A 161 -21.50 3.59 3.58
C GLY A 161 -20.76 2.35 4.10
N SER A 162 -19.79 2.54 5.00
CA SER A 162 -19.11 1.43 5.68
C SER A 162 -20.06 0.67 6.61
N GLU A 163 -20.93 1.37 7.34
CA GLU A 163 -21.99 0.75 8.16
C GLU A 163 -22.92 -0.14 7.31
N ALA A 164 -23.41 0.37 6.18
CA ALA A 164 -24.25 -0.40 5.27
C ALA A 164 -23.55 -1.66 4.70
N ILE A 165 -22.27 -1.55 4.35
CA ILE A 165 -21.46 -2.72 3.91
C ILE A 165 -21.36 -3.76 5.03
N TYR A 166 -21.07 -3.32 6.26
CA TYR A 166 -20.99 -4.22 7.41
C TYR A 166 -22.32 -4.94 7.64
N GLU A 167 -23.43 -4.19 7.70
CA GLU A 167 -24.79 -4.72 7.89
C GLU A 167 -25.17 -5.73 6.79
N GLN A 168 -24.85 -5.43 5.52
CA GLN A 168 -25.07 -6.34 4.41
C GLN A 168 -24.29 -7.66 4.57
N ILE A 169 -23.06 -7.62 5.07
CA ILE A 169 -22.26 -8.82 5.28
C ILE A 169 -22.82 -9.66 6.43
N VAL A 170 -23.12 -9.05 7.58
CA VAL A 170 -23.56 -9.79 8.78
C VAL A 170 -24.99 -10.33 8.68
N SER A 171 -25.85 -9.70 7.87
CA SER A 171 -27.23 -10.15 7.64
C SER A 171 -27.33 -11.32 6.65
N ASN A 172 -26.33 -11.47 5.78
CA ASN A 172 -26.26 -12.57 4.82
C ASN A 172 -25.85 -13.87 5.52
N HIS A 173 -26.82 -14.73 5.76
CA HIS A 173 -26.56 -16.10 6.22
C HIS A 173 -25.97 -16.88 5.04
N LEU A 174 -24.69 -17.23 5.14
CA LEU A 174 -24.08 -18.16 4.20
C LEU A 174 -24.89 -19.47 4.21
N LYS A 175 -25.61 -19.75 3.12
CA LYS A 175 -26.20 -21.06 2.91
C LYS A 175 -25.08 -21.98 2.44
N PHE A 176 -24.61 -22.83 3.35
CA PHE A 176 -23.69 -23.93 3.05
C PHE A 176 -24.44 -25.06 2.34
#